data_AF-A0A1S3KT96-F1
#
_entry.id   AF-A0A1S3KT96-F1
#
_cell.length_a   1.000
_cell.length_b   1.000
_cell.length_c   1.000
_cell.angle_alpha   90.00
_cell.angle_beta   90.00
_cell.angle_gamma   90.00
#
_symmetry.space_group_name_H-M   'P 1'
#
loop_
_entity.id
_entity.type
_entity.pdbx_description
1 polymer ?
#
loop_
_entity_poly.entity_id
_entity_poly.type
_entity_poly.pdbx_seq_one_letter_code
_entity_poly.pdbx_strand_id
1 'polypeptide(L)'
;MCTNMRALELKTKGFTVKSTMKNSMAIGPPAVGVFRERPAKPTAFCKFYERGDFPIALEHNTKGNQIAWKVQMEKLDYHHYLSLFFDGLCETVHPYDFFTRLEVHDMLEHGDSEILPVIPQLIISIKNALNTRKRQVICTMLKMLQHLVVSEDMGEALVSYYRQILAILIIFKNMNINSGDGLDYSQQKRENIRELIQETLEVFER
;
A
#
# COMPACT_ATOMS: atom_id res chain seq x y z
N MET A 1 27.48 -41.93 40.97
CA MET A 1 27.44 -40.46 40.78
C MET A 1 27.89 -40.17 39.36
N CYS A 2 26.97 -39.93 38.42
CA CYS A 2 27.30 -39.50 37.06
C CYS A 2 26.68 -38.13 36.84
N THR A 3 27.48 -37.08 37.02
CA THR A 3 27.12 -35.70 36.69
C THR A 3 27.02 -35.55 35.18
N ASN A 4 25.80 -35.33 34.70
CA ASN A 4 25.48 -35.03 33.32
C ASN A 4 25.96 -33.60 33.02
N MET A 5 27.24 -33.42 32.68
CA MET A 5 27.76 -32.15 32.17
C MET A 5 27.19 -31.92 30.77
N ARG A 6 26.07 -31.19 30.69
CA ARG A 6 25.65 -30.54 29.44
C ARG A 6 26.79 -29.60 29.03
N ALA A 7 27.51 -29.93 27.97
CA ALA A 7 28.47 -29.03 27.38
C ALA A 7 27.76 -27.69 27.05
N LEU A 8 28.29 -26.59 27.58
CA LEU A 8 27.81 -25.24 27.27
C LEU A 8 28.10 -24.96 25.79
N GLU A 9 27.05 -24.98 24.95
CA GLU A 9 27.15 -24.60 23.55
C GLU A 9 27.51 -23.12 23.42
N LEU A 10 28.66 -22.84 22.80
CA LEU A 10 29.16 -21.50 22.53
C LEU A 10 28.45 -20.91 21.31
N LYS A 11 27.61 -19.89 21.52
CA LYS A 11 26.99 -19.16 20.41
C LYS A 11 28.01 -18.21 19.77
N THR A 12 28.28 -18.38 18.48
CA THR A 12 29.28 -17.60 17.74
C THR A 12 28.70 -16.94 16.50
N LYS A 13 29.26 -15.81 16.05
CA LYS A 13 28.91 -15.25 14.73
C LYS A 13 29.37 -16.20 13.62
N GLY A 14 28.57 -16.36 12.57
CA GLY A 14 28.98 -17.11 11.38
C GLY A 14 30.25 -16.54 10.75
N PHE A 15 30.93 -17.36 9.94
CA PHE A 15 32.18 -16.99 9.24
C PHE A 15 33.34 -16.55 10.16
N THR A 16 33.39 -17.08 11.40
CA THR A 16 34.53 -16.89 12.31
C THR A 16 35.21 -18.21 12.65
N VAL A 17 36.50 -18.20 12.99
CA VAL A 17 37.25 -19.41 13.41
C VAL A 17 36.59 -20.10 14.61
N LYS A 18 35.90 -19.34 15.47
CA LYS A 18 35.16 -19.89 16.61
C LYS A 18 33.92 -20.68 16.21
N SER A 19 33.36 -20.43 15.01
CA SER A 19 32.18 -21.14 14.49
C SER A 19 32.47 -22.53 13.92
N THR A 20 33.76 -22.88 13.74
CA THR A 20 34.21 -24.21 13.29
C THR A 20 34.69 -25.09 14.45
N MET A 21 34.61 -24.61 15.70
CA MET A 21 35.06 -25.33 16.89
C MET A 21 34.01 -26.37 17.33
N LYS A 22 34.46 -27.42 18.02
CA LYS A 22 33.53 -28.36 18.68
C LYS A 22 32.76 -27.62 19.78
N ASN A 23 31.46 -27.90 19.88
CA ASN A 23 30.51 -27.25 20.81
C ASN A 23 30.23 -25.76 20.52
N SER A 24 30.43 -25.29 19.28
CA SER A 24 29.97 -23.96 18.86
C SER A 24 28.74 -24.04 17.95
N MET A 25 27.74 -23.19 18.22
CA MET A 25 26.58 -23.00 17.34
C MET A 25 26.69 -21.62 16.68
N ALA A 26 26.82 -21.61 15.35
CA ALA A 26 26.77 -20.36 14.59
C ALA A 26 25.36 -19.77 14.64
N ILE A 27 25.24 -18.55 15.16
CA ILE A 27 23.98 -17.82 15.09
C ILE A 27 23.80 -17.39 13.63
N GLY A 28 22.68 -17.82 13.02
CA GLY A 28 22.29 -17.35 11.69
C GLY A 28 22.10 -15.83 11.65
N PRO A 29 22.13 -15.21 10.45
CA PRO A 29 21.85 -13.79 10.32
C PRO A 29 20.47 -13.45 10.91
N PRO A 30 20.29 -12.25 11.50
CA PRO A 30 19.00 -11.84 12.02
C PRO A 30 17.95 -11.86 10.91
N ALA A 31 16.75 -12.33 11.22
CA ALA A 31 15.64 -12.32 10.27
C ALA A 31 15.34 -10.87 9.85
N VAL A 32 15.55 -10.57 8.56
CA VAL A 32 15.39 -9.21 8.00
C VAL A 32 13.93 -8.73 8.03
N GLY A 33 12.96 -9.66 8.19
CA GLY A 33 11.55 -9.31 8.33
C GLY A 33 10.99 -8.56 7.11
N VAL A 34 11.43 -8.92 5.90
CA VAL A 34 11.08 -8.22 4.65
C VAL A 34 9.57 -8.20 4.37
N PHE A 35 8.81 -9.15 4.90
CA PHE A 35 7.35 -9.20 4.74
C PHE A 35 6.58 -8.79 6.00
N ARG A 36 7.28 -8.41 7.07
CA ARG A 36 6.60 -7.97 8.30
C ARG A 36 5.93 -6.63 8.05
N GLU A 37 4.65 -6.55 8.41
CA GLU A 37 3.89 -5.31 8.39
C GLU A 37 4.59 -4.23 9.22
N ARG A 38 4.45 -2.99 8.75
CA ARG A 38 5.02 -1.81 9.38
C ARG A 38 3.88 -0.86 9.74
N PRO A 39 3.98 -0.16 10.89
CA PRO A 39 2.98 0.85 11.22
C PRO A 39 2.99 1.95 10.15
N ALA A 40 1.79 2.36 9.73
CA ALA A 40 1.64 3.53 8.88
C ALA A 40 1.99 4.79 9.68
N LYS A 41 2.43 5.83 8.99
CA LYS A 41 2.52 7.16 9.60
C LYS A 41 1.08 7.62 9.93
N PRO A 42 0.88 8.39 11.02
CA PRO A 42 -0.41 9.00 11.27
C PRO A 42 -0.78 9.89 10.08
N THR A 43 -1.94 9.63 9.48
CA THR A 43 -2.43 10.42 8.35
C THR A 43 -3.07 11.71 8.86
N ALA A 44 -3.03 12.77 8.04
CA ALA A 44 -3.81 13.97 8.30
C ALA A 44 -5.31 13.74 8.05
N PHE A 45 -5.67 12.76 7.23
CA PHE A 45 -7.04 12.46 6.80
C PHE A 45 -8.01 12.32 7.98
N CYS A 46 -7.71 11.46 8.97
CA CYS A 46 -8.62 11.24 10.11
C CYS A 46 -8.90 12.52 10.89
N LYS A 47 -7.90 13.40 11.04
CA LYS A 47 -8.07 14.68 11.74
C LYS A 47 -8.96 15.65 10.98
N PHE A 48 -8.83 15.71 9.66
CA PHE A 48 -9.68 16.54 8.80
C PHE A 48 -11.10 16.00 8.74
N TYR A 49 -11.25 14.67 8.72
CA TYR A 49 -12.56 14.00 8.77
C TYR A 49 -13.31 14.33 10.06
N GLU A 50 -12.67 14.16 11.22
CA GLU A 50 -13.27 14.41 12.52
C GLU A 50 -13.63 15.89 12.74
N ARG A 51 -12.89 16.81 12.10
CA ARG A 51 -13.21 18.25 12.11
C ARG A 51 -14.38 18.62 11.21
N GLY A 52 -14.69 17.78 10.22
CA GLY A 52 -15.72 18.08 9.21
C GLY A 52 -15.25 19.10 8.17
N ASP A 53 -13.94 19.24 7.98
CA ASP A 53 -13.33 20.22 7.06
C ASP A 53 -13.48 19.80 5.59
N PHE A 54 -13.97 18.59 5.32
CA PHE A 54 -14.11 18.09 3.96
C PHE A 54 -15.31 18.68 3.20
N PRO A 55 -15.14 19.00 1.90
CA PRO A 55 -16.21 19.45 1.02
C PRO A 55 -17.11 18.29 0.55
N ILE A 56 -17.34 17.29 1.42
CA ILE A 56 -18.20 16.14 1.14
C ILE A 56 -19.35 16.06 2.13
N ALA A 57 -20.46 15.48 1.67
CA ALA A 57 -21.64 15.15 2.45
C ALA A 57 -22.03 13.68 2.23
N LEU A 58 -22.54 13.06 3.29
CA LEU A 58 -23.12 11.72 3.25
C LEU A 58 -24.58 11.83 2.83
N GLU A 59 -24.90 11.39 1.62
CA GLU A 59 -26.28 11.26 1.17
C GLU A 59 -26.76 9.80 1.34
N HIS A 60 -27.88 9.65 2.05
CA HIS A 60 -28.54 8.37 2.21
C HIS A 60 -29.59 8.22 1.13
N ASN A 61 -29.31 7.43 0.10
CA ASN A 61 -30.29 7.09 -0.92
C ASN A 61 -30.86 5.69 -0.64
N THR A 62 -32.08 5.41 -1.11
CA THR A 62 -32.71 4.08 -1.11
C THR A 62 -31.87 2.96 -1.74
N LYS A 63 -30.83 3.29 -2.52
CA LYS A 63 -29.89 2.33 -3.16
C LYS A 63 -28.57 2.14 -2.39
N GLY A 64 -28.32 2.90 -1.32
CA GLY A 64 -27.08 2.87 -0.54
C GLY A 64 -26.54 4.26 -0.17
N ASN A 65 -25.41 4.28 0.51
CA ASN A 65 -24.70 5.52 0.87
C ASN A 65 -23.97 6.05 -0.36
N GLN A 66 -24.25 7.30 -0.75
CA GLN A 66 -23.53 8.03 -1.79
C GLN A 66 -22.83 9.22 -1.16
N ILE A 67 -21.68 9.61 -1.74
CA ILE A 67 -20.97 10.82 -1.36
C ILE A 67 -21.44 11.91 -2.34
N ALA A 68 -21.82 13.07 -1.80
CA ALA A 68 -22.10 14.25 -2.59
C ALA A 68 -21.07 15.33 -2.27
N TRP A 69 -20.41 15.86 -3.29
CA TRP A 69 -19.50 16.99 -3.13
C TRP A 69 -20.31 18.27 -2.92
N LYS A 70 -19.95 19.02 -1.88
CA LYS A 70 -20.53 20.34 -1.59
C LYS A 70 -20.03 21.41 -2.55
N VAL A 71 -18.90 21.15 -3.22
CA VAL A 71 -18.23 22.06 -4.16
C VAL A 71 -18.07 21.33 -5.49
N GLN A 72 -18.23 22.08 -6.59
CA GLN A 72 -17.98 21.60 -7.95
C GLN A 72 -16.52 21.12 -8.09
N MET A 73 -16.29 19.97 -8.76
CA MET A 73 -14.98 19.33 -8.81
C MET A 73 -13.92 20.22 -9.49
N GLU A 74 -14.33 21.06 -10.44
CA GLU A 74 -13.45 21.97 -11.18
C GLU A 74 -12.95 23.15 -10.33
N LYS A 75 -13.56 23.41 -9.16
CA LYS A 75 -13.17 24.48 -8.24
C LYS A 75 -12.39 23.97 -7.03
N LEU A 76 -12.15 22.67 -6.97
CA LEU A 76 -11.46 22.04 -5.86
C LEU A 76 -9.95 22.21 -6.00
N ASP A 77 -9.26 22.47 -4.89
CA ASP A 77 -7.78 22.49 -4.88
C ASP A 77 -7.23 21.06 -4.90
N TYR A 78 -6.88 20.56 -6.09
CA TYR A 78 -6.34 19.22 -6.28
C TYR A 78 -5.01 19.01 -5.55
N HIS A 79 -4.17 20.03 -5.41
CA HIS A 79 -2.92 19.89 -4.66
C HIS A 79 -3.17 19.60 -3.19
N HIS A 80 -4.15 20.26 -2.59
CA HIS A 80 -4.49 20.04 -1.19
C HIS A 80 -5.25 18.72 -0.99
N TYR A 81 -6.38 18.56 -1.68
CA TYR A 81 -7.33 17.49 -1.40
C TYR A 81 -6.87 16.14 -1.94
N LEU A 82 -6.41 16.06 -3.19
CA LEU A 82 -6.01 14.77 -3.77
C LEU A 82 -4.84 14.15 -3.00
N SER A 83 -3.84 14.97 -2.67
CA SER A 83 -2.68 14.56 -1.87
C SER A 83 -3.09 14.03 -0.49
N LEU A 84 -4.04 14.72 0.17
CA LEU A 84 -4.55 14.34 1.48
C LEU A 84 -5.36 13.02 1.43
N PHE A 85 -6.23 12.86 0.44
CA PHE A 85 -7.01 11.63 0.26
C PHE A 85 -6.11 10.44 -0.11
N PHE A 86 -5.09 10.64 -0.95
CA PHE A 86 -4.10 9.61 -1.28
C PHE A 86 -3.29 9.15 -0.05
N ASP A 87 -2.93 10.06 0.86
CA ASP A 87 -2.28 9.69 2.12
C ASP A 87 -3.25 8.89 3.02
N GLY A 88 -4.54 9.25 3.00
CA GLY A 88 -5.63 8.56 3.67
C GLY A 88 -5.86 7.11 3.19
N LEU A 89 -5.39 6.70 2.01
CA LEU A 89 -5.50 5.31 1.53
C LEU A 89 -4.73 4.29 2.41
N CYS A 90 -3.89 4.77 3.33
CA CYS A 90 -3.27 3.93 4.36
C CYS A 90 -4.24 3.51 5.47
N GLU A 91 -5.39 4.18 5.59
CA GLU A 91 -6.41 3.89 6.58
C GLU A 91 -7.16 2.59 6.25
N THR A 92 -7.38 1.78 7.28
CA THR A 92 -8.01 0.45 7.15
C THR A 92 -9.25 0.32 8.03
N VAL A 93 -9.58 1.37 8.77
CA VAL A 93 -10.67 1.40 9.74
C VAL A 93 -11.88 2.06 9.08
N HIS A 94 -13.05 1.42 9.22
CA HIS A 94 -14.31 2.00 8.82
C HIS A 94 -14.69 3.15 9.76
N PRO A 95 -15.15 4.32 9.27
CA PRO A 95 -15.56 4.59 7.88
C PRO A 95 -14.49 5.19 6.96
N TYR A 96 -13.31 5.52 7.50
CA TYR A 96 -12.26 6.26 6.79
C TYR A 96 -11.79 5.55 5.50
N ASP A 97 -11.64 4.23 5.55
CA ASP A 97 -11.21 3.42 4.40
C ASP A 97 -12.19 3.48 3.22
N PHE A 98 -13.48 3.64 3.50
CA PHE A 98 -14.53 3.72 2.50
C PHE A 98 -14.55 5.11 1.84
N PHE A 99 -14.49 6.17 2.64
CA PHE A 99 -14.50 7.55 2.15
C PHE A 99 -13.29 7.84 1.26
N THR A 100 -12.10 7.57 1.77
CA THR A 100 -10.84 7.80 1.03
C THR A 100 -10.84 7.12 -0.35
N ARG A 101 -11.31 5.86 -0.43
CA ARG A 101 -11.37 5.15 -1.72
C ARG A 101 -12.32 5.79 -2.71
N LEU A 102 -13.49 6.22 -2.25
CA LEU A 102 -14.50 6.84 -3.11
C LEU A 102 -14.07 8.25 -3.54
N GLU A 103 -13.57 9.06 -2.62
CA GLU A 103 -13.11 10.43 -2.90
C GLU A 103 -11.97 10.44 -3.91
N VAL A 104 -10.99 9.53 -3.75
CA VAL A 104 -9.91 9.39 -4.73
C VAL A 104 -10.45 8.94 -6.09
N HIS A 105 -11.38 7.97 -6.12
CA HIS A 105 -11.96 7.52 -7.39
C HIS A 105 -12.65 8.69 -8.11
N ASP A 106 -13.52 9.42 -7.42
CA ASP A 106 -14.32 10.48 -8.01
C ASP A 106 -13.44 11.66 -8.49
N MET A 107 -12.41 12.01 -7.72
CA MET A 107 -11.43 13.03 -8.13
C MET A 107 -10.57 12.60 -9.32
N LEU A 108 -10.23 11.32 -9.46
CA LEU A 108 -9.47 10.84 -10.62
C LEU A 108 -10.34 10.75 -11.88
N GLU A 109 -11.64 10.51 -11.72
CA GLU A 109 -12.59 10.40 -12.84
C GLU A 109 -12.96 11.77 -13.44
N HIS A 110 -12.95 12.83 -12.63
CA HIS A 110 -13.33 14.19 -13.05
C HIS A 110 -12.18 15.21 -13.05
N GLY A 111 -10.96 14.79 -12.67
CA GLY A 111 -9.85 15.69 -12.42
C GLY A 111 -8.98 16.04 -13.63
N ASP A 112 -9.14 15.32 -14.75
CA ASP A 112 -8.46 15.53 -16.03
C ASP A 112 -7.06 16.18 -15.89
N SER A 113 -6.87 17.41 -16.41
CA SER A 113 -5.56 18.09 -16.42
C SER A 113 -5.07 18.61 -15.06
N GLU A 114 -5.94 18.71 -14.05
CA GLU A 114 -5.58 19.20 -12.71
C GLU A 114 -4.79 18.17 -11.89
N ILE A 115 -4.77 16.89 -12.33
CA ILE A 115 -4.06 15.80 -11.64
C ILE A 115 -2.55 15.82 -11.95
N LEU A 116 -2.16 16.17 -13.20
CA LEU A 116 -0.76 16.21 -13.66
C LEU A 116 0.20 16.93 -12.69
N PRO A 117 -0.09 18.17 -12.24
CA PRO A 117 0.82 18.89 -11.35
C PRO A 117 0.91 18.27 -9.94
N VAL A 118 -0.02 17.40 -9.55
CA VAL A 118 -0.07 16.75 -8.23
C VAL A 118 0.73 15.45 -8.20
N ILE A 119 1.02 14.82 -9.35
CA ILE A 119 1.73 13.54 -9.47
C ILE A 119 2.93 13.40 -8.52
N PRO A 120 3.87 14.37 -8.42
CA PRO A 120 5.04 14.23 -7.55
C PRO A 120 4.67 14.01 -6.08
N GLN A 121 3.58 14.61 -5.60
CA GLN A 121 3.09 14.42 -4.24
C GLN A 121 2.45 13.04 -4.08
N LEU A 122 1.69 12.58 -5.07
CA LEU A 122 1.06 11.26 -5.05
C LEU A 122 2.11 10.15 -4.95
N ILE A 123 3.25 10.27 -5.65
CA ILE A 123 4.35 9.30 -5.58
C ILE A 123 4.87 9.12 -4.14
N ILE A 124 4.89 10.20 -3.33
CA ILE A 124 5.31 10.13 -1.94
C ILE A 124 4.29 9.32 -1.13
N SER A 125 2.99 9.60 -1.30
CA SER A 125 1.90 8.88 -0.62
C SER A 125 1.85 7.40 -1.03
N ILE A 126 1.96 7.10 -2.33
CA ILE A 126 2.06 5.74 -2.88
C ILE A 126 3.22 4.99 -2.22
N LYS A 127 4.41 5.61 -2.18
CA LYS A 127 5.59 5.01 -1.55
C LYS A 127 5.35 4.75 -0.07
N ASN A 128 4.74 5.67 0.67
CA ASN A 128 4.45 5.50 2.09
C ASN A 128 3.47 4.34 2.31
N ALA A 129 2.38 4.29 1.52
CA ALA A 129 1.36 3.25 1.59
C ALA A 129 1.93 1.86 1.30
N LEU A 130 2.68 1.69 0.21
CA LEU A 130 3.30 0.42 -0.15
C LEU A 130 4.35 -0.02 0.90
N ASN A 131 5.03 0.93 1.55
CA ASN A 131 5.98 0.64 2.62
C ASN A 131 5.34 0.14 3.92
N THR A 132 4.01 0.29 4.11
CA THR A 132 3.30 -0.30 5.27
C THR A 132 3.33 -1.83 5.24
N ARG A 133 3.51 -2.43 4.06
CA ARG A 133 3.47 -3.88 3.83
C ARG A 133 2.15 -4.56 4.25
N LYS A 134 1.10 -3.77 4.51
CA LYS A 134 -0.24 -4.27 4.81
C LYS A 134 -0.92 -4.68 3.52
N ARG A 135 -1.40 -5.91 3.43
CA ARG A 135 -2.02 -6.45 2.20
C ARG A 135 -3.15 -5.58 1.68
N GLN A 136 -4.09 -5.20 2.55
CA GLN A 136 -5.26 -4.40 2.18
C GLN A 136 -4.87 -3.04 1.60
N VAL A 137 -3.88 -2.38 2.19
CA VAL A 137 -3.36 -1.07 1.73
C VAL A 137 -2.66 -1.21 0.38
N ILE A 138 -1.84 -2.25 0.21
CA ILE A 138 -1.17 -2.53 -1.07
C ILE A 138 -2.21 -2.74 -2.17
N CYS A 139 -3.21 -3.60 -1.95
CA CYS A 139 -4.24 -3.88 -2.95
C CYS A 139 -5.05 -2.63 -3.29
N THR A 140 -5.38 -1.82 -2.30
CA THR A 140 -6.11 -0.55 -2.53
C THR A 140 -5.26 0.42 -3.35
N MET A 141 -3.99 0.60 -2.97
CA MET A 141 -3.08 1.50 -3.68
C MET A 141 -2.81 1.06 -5.12
N LEU A 142 -2.67 -0.25 -5.38
CA LEU A 142 -2.53 -0.77 -6.75
C LEU A 142 -3.77 -0.50 -7.61
N LYS A 143 -4.98 -0.68 -7.06
CA LYS A 143 -6.23 -0.34 -7.78
C LYS A 143 -6.31 1.16 -8.10
N MET A 144 -5.92 2.03 -7.16
CA MET A 144 -5.88 3.48 -7.40
C MET A 144 -4.81 3.88 -8.42
N LEU A 145 -3.67 3.18 -8.43
CA LEU A 145 -2.63 3.35 -9.46
C LEU A 145 -3.11 2.94 -10.86
N GLN A 146 -3.85 1.83 -10.96
CA GLN A 146 -4.46 1.42 -12.23
C GLN A 146 -5.43 2.49 -12.73
N HIS A 147 -6.26 3.04 -11.85
CA HIS A 147 -7.19 4.11 -12.22
C HIS A 147 -6.45 5.38 -12.68
N LEU A 148 -5.40 5.78 -11.96
CA LEU A 148 -4.58 6.96 -12.28
C LEU A 148 -3.95 6.87 -13.69
N VAL A 149 -3.49 5.69 -14.11
CA VAL A 149 -2.80 5.52 -15.40
C VAL A 149 -3.76 5.42 -16.58
N VAL A 150 -5.01 5.03 -16.34
CA VAL A 150 -6.04 4.98 -17.40
C VAL A 150 -6.48 6.39 -17.83
N SER A 151 -6.26 7.40 -16.99
CA SER A 151 -6.51 8.80 -17.33
C SER A 151 -5.53 9.33 -18.40
N GLU A 152 -6.03 10.14 -19.33
CA GLU A 152 -5.29 10.68 -20.48
C GLU A 152 -4.04 11.47 -20.03
N ASP A 153 -2.91 11.31 -20.74
CA ASP A 153 -1.58 11.90 -20.47
C ASP A 153 -0.90 11.54 -19.12
N MET A 154 -1.59 10.86 -18.19
CA MET A 154 -1.03 10.52 -16.88
C MET A 154 0.01 9.40 -16.95
N GLY A 155 -0.19 8.43 -17.84
CA GLY A 155 0.73 7.31 -18.03
C GLY A 155 2.14 7.78 -18.41
N GLU A 156 2.24 8.72 -19.36
CA GLU A 156 3.53 9.28 -19.81
C GLU A 156 4.23 10.05 -18.67
N ALA A 157 3.47 10.84 -17.91
CA ALA A 157 4.01 11.58 -16.76
C ALA A 157 4.55 10.65 -15.66
N LEU A 158 3.94 9.46 -15.48
CA LEU A 158 4.34 8.50 -14.45
C LEU A 158 5.66 7.78 -14.77
N VAL A 159 6.09 7.74 -16.04
CA VAL A 159 7.31 7.05 -16.50
C VAL A 159 8.55 7.50 -15.73
N SER A 160 8.66 8.81 -15.45
CA SER A 160 9.78 9.38 -14.68
C SER A 160 9.88 8.84 -13.24
N TYR A 161 8.78 8.28 -12.72
CA TYR A 161 8.65 7.79 -11.35
C TYR A 161 8.62 6.26 -11.25
N TYR A 162 8.56 5.53 -12.36
CA TYR A 162 8.51 4.06 -12.38
C TYR A 162 9.60 3.41 -11.56
N ARG A 163 10.84 3.92 -11.62
CA ARG A 163 11.95 3.38 -10.80
C ARG A 163 11.62 3.37 -9.31
N GLN A 164 10.94 4.40 -8.80
CA GLN A 164 10.59 4.51 -7.38
C GLN A 164 9.46 3.57 -7.00
N ILE A 165 8.43 3.47 -7.85
CA ILE A 165 7.25 2.62 -7.61
C ILE A 165 7.62 1.14 -7.75
N LEU A 166 8.22 0.77 -8.89
CA LEU A 166 8.57 -0.61 -9.24
C LEU A 166 9.57 -1.23 -8.24
N ALA A 167 10.50 -0.45 -7.71
CA ALA A 167 11.45 -0.92 -6.71
C ALA A 167 10.76 -1.54 -5.48
N ILE A 168 9.59 -1.02 -5.11
CA ILE A 168 8.83 -1.52 -3.96
C ILE A 168 7.96 -2.71 -4.38
N LEU A 169 7.34 -2.66 -5.57
CA LEU A 169 6.52 -3.76 -6.10
C LEU A 169 7.32 -5.06 -6.30
N ILE A 170 8.62 -4.97 -6.61
CA ILE A 170 9.51 -6.13 -6.73
C ILE A 170 9.52 -6.98 -5.45
N ILE A 171 9.44 -6.35 -4.27
CA ILE A 171 9.39 -7.08 -2.99
C ILE A 171 8.16 -7.98 -2.93
N PHE A 172 7.04 -7.49 -3.44
CA PHE A 172 5.73 -8.14 -3.34
C PHE A 172 5.40 -9.06 -4.50
N LYS A 173 6.18 -9.04 -5.59
CA LYS A 173 5.97 -9.89 -6.79
C LYS A 173 5.84 -11.39 -6.46
N ASN A 174 6.52 -11.84 -5.41
CA ASN A 174 6.50 -13.24 -4.98
C ASN A 174 5.58 -13.54 -3.79
N MET A 175 4.88 -12.55 -3.25
CA MET A 175 3.89 -12.78 -2.21
C MET A 175 2.66 -13.47 -2.80
N ASN A 176 2.56 -14.77 -2.56
CA ASN A 176 1.37 -15.54 -2.89
C ASN A 176 0.65 -15.98 -1.62
N ILE A 177 -0.68 -15.97 -1.66
CA ILE A 177 -1.47 -16.69 -0.67
C ILE A 177 -1.52 -18.13 -1.19
N ASN A 178 -0.67 -19.00 -0.64
CA ASN A 178 -0.72 -20.41 -0.98
C ASN A 178 -1.93 -21.05 -0.27
N SER A 179 -3.10 -20.94 -0.88
CA SER A 179 -4.35 -21.51 -0.40
C SER A 179 -4.43 -23.04 -0.62
N GLY A 180 -3.31 -23.78 -0.55
CA GLY A 180 -3.29 -25.26 -0.63
C GLY A 180 -4.33 -25.88 -1.58
N ASP A 181 -5.19 -26.74 -1.02
CA ASP A 181 -6.31 -27.42 -1.69
C ASP A 181 -7.68 -26.72 -1.42
N GLY A 182 -7.63 -25.52 -0.83
CA GLY A 182 -8.81 -24.72 -0.51
C GLY A 182 -9.12 -23.73 -1.63
N LEU A 183 -10.38 -23.68 -2.08
CA LEU A 183 -10.83 -22.69 -3.05
C LEU A 183 -10.64 -21.28 -2.48
N ASP A 184 -9.88 -20.44 -3.18
CA ASP A 184 -9.61 -19.07 -2.78
C ASP A 184 -10.77 -18.14 -3.15
N TYR A 185 -11.69 -17.90 -2.20
CA TYR A 185 -12.80 -16.96 -2.37
C TYR A 185 -12.36 -15.48 -2.48
N SER A 186 -11.06 -15.17 -2.31
CA SER A 186 -10.56 -13.80 -2.41
C SER A 186 -10.49 -13.26 -3.85
N GLN A 187 -10.67 -14.13 -4.86
CA GLN A 187 -10.74 -13.75 -6.27
C GLN A 187 -11.86 -12.75 -6.55
N GLN A 188 -13.05 -12.92 -5.93
CA GLN A 188 -14.18 -12.01 -6.13
C GLN A 188 -13.90 -10.60 -5.61
N LYS A 189 -13.03 -10.45 -4.60
CA LYS A 189 -12.65 -9.15 -4.02
C LYS A 189 -11.37 -8.55 -4.64
N ARG A 190 -10.72 -9.25 -5.58
CA ARG A 190 -9.41 -8.88 -6.14
C ARG A 190 -8.41 -8.54 -5.04
N GLU A 191 -8.14 -9.50 -4.14
CA GLU A 191 -7.19 -9.33 -3.03
C GLU A 191 -5.86 -10.07 -3.22
N ASN A 192 -5.70 -10.80 -4.35
CA ASN A 192 -4.43 -11.43 -4.69
C ASN A 192 -3.42 -10.38 -5.17
N ILE A 193 -2.42 -10.08 -4.32
CA ILE A 193 -1.39 -9.08 -4.62
C ILE A 193 -0.61 -9.42 -5.90
N ARG A 194 -0.29 -10.70 -6.14
CA ARG A 194 0.51 -11.10 -7.30
C ARG A 194 -0.21 -10.80 -8.60
N GLU A 195 -1.47 -11.22 -8.70
CA GLU A 195 -2.30 -10.98 -9.88
C GLU A 195 -2.49 -9.48 -10.10
N LEU A 196 -2.75 -8.74 -9.03
CA LEU A 196 -2.96 -7.30 -9.10
C LEU A 196 -1.69 -6.53 -9.49
N ILE A 197 -0.51 -6.95 -9.02
CA ILE A 197 0.77 -6.39 -9.48
C ILE A 197 0.94 -6.66 -10.97
N GLN A 198 0.70 -7.88 -11.42
CA GLN A 198 0.86 -8.24 -12.84
C GLN A 198 -0.08 -7.40 -13.72
N GLU A 199 -1.35 -7.29 -13.35
CA GLU A 199 -2.32 -6.43 -14.04
C GLU A 199 -1.89 -4.96 -14.03
N THR A 200 -1.39 -4.45 -12.90
CA THR A 200 -0.91 -3.05 -12.82
C THR A 200 0.26 -2.81 -13.75
N LEU A 201 1.18 -3.77 -13.88
CA LEU A 201 2.32 -3.65 -14.79
C LEU A 201 1.88 -3.66 -16.26
N GLU A 202 0.88 -4.47 -16.61
CA GLU A 202 0.30 -4.49 -17.95
C GLU A 202 -0.41 -3.17 -18.29
N VAL A 203 -1.07 -2.55 -17.31
CA VAL A 203 -1.67 -1.20 -17.47
C VAL A 203 -0.59 -0.14 -17.65
N PHE A 204 0.58 -0.27 -16.98
CA PHE A 204 1.69 0.68 -17.14
C PHE A 204 2.42 0.57 -18.49
N GLU A 205 2.27 -0.56 -19.19
CA GLU A 205 2.88 -0.81 -20.50
C GLU A 205 2.00 -0.37 -21.67
N ARG A 206 0.68 -0.29 -21.46
CA ARG A 206 -0.29 0.17 -22.46
C ARG A 206 -0.26 1.68 -22.62
#